data_AF-E1X129-F1
#
_entry.id   AF-E1X129-F1
#
_cell.length_a   1.000
_cell.length_b   1.000
_cell.length_c   1.000
_cell.angle_alpha   90.00
_cell.angle_beta   90.00
_cell.angle_gamma   90.00
#
_symmetry.space_group_name_H-M   'P 1'
#
loop_
_entity.id
_entity.type
_entity.pdbx_description
1 polymer ?
#
loop_
_entity_poly.entity_id
_entity_poly.type
_entity_poly.pdbx_seq_one_letter_code
_entity_poly.pdbx_strand_id
1 'polypeptide(L)'
;MSKINNSIPVNQPVSSKTENKKYIPKPYLDAARGMEKQFIKLMIDEMKKTAGAEQTSTGMDYYMDLQNEERSKAMVNRNQVGLQDLILDRIYPENKRNPYAYNAYLQQTNQMNRPKVEMQNAHVTKRDEVELYQVNKKNIGSNGLGQEAHRE
;
A
#
# COMPACT_ATOMS: atom_id res chain seq x y z
N MET A 1 15.77 -2.64 -60.74
CA MET A 1 15.26 -1.82 -59.63
C MET A 1 15.77 -2.42 -58.32
N SER A 2 16.77 -1.79 -57.70
CA SER A 2 17.40 -2.28 -56.46
C SER A 2 16.62 -1.79 -55.25
N LYS A 3 16.17 -2.70 -54.39
CA LYS A 3 15.51 -2.39 -53.12
C LYS A 3 16.59 -2.10 -52.07
N ILE A 4 16.67 -0.86 -51.61
CA ILE A 4 17.57 -0.43 -50.54
C ILE A 4 16.85 -0.70 -49.21
N ASN A 5 17.35 -1.66 -48.43
CA ASN A 5 16.82 -1.99 -47.11
C ASN A 5 17.56 -1.16 -46.05
N ASN A 6 17.02 0.02 -45.72
CA ASN A 6 17.50 0.83 -44.60
C ASN A 6 16.74 0.47 -43.30
N SER A 7 17.09 -0.66 -42.70
CA SER A 7 16.72 -0.95 -41.31
C SER A 7 17.97 -0.79 -40.45
N ILE A 8 18.00 0.25 -39.63
CA ILE A 8 19.12 0.55 -38.71
C ILE A 8 19.27 -0.62 -37.72
N PRO A 9 20.46 -1.23 -37.58
CA PRO A 9 20.69 -2.24 -36.55
C PRO A 9 20.74 -1.54 -35.18
N VAL A 10 19.64 -1.60 -34.44
CA VAL A 10 19.60 -1.22 -33.04
C VAL A 10 20.38 -2.28 -32.25
N ASN A 11 21.66 -2.03 -32.04
CA ASN A 11 22.51 -2.81 -31.16
C ASN A 11 22.14 -2.44 -29.71
N GLN A 12 21.02 -2.98 -29.23
CA GLN A 12 20.67 -2.91 -27.80
C GLN A 12 21.65 -3.81 -27.04
N PRO A 13 22.35 -3.30 -26.01
CA PRO A 13 23.06 -4.18 -25.10
C PRO A 13 22.02 -5.11 -24.49
N VAL A 14 22.12 -6.39 -24.84
CA VAL A 14 21.49 -7.53 -24.16
C VAL A 14 22.12 -7.70 -22.77
N SER A 15 22.07 -6.65 -21.96
CA SER A 15 22.08 -6.81 -20.50
C SER A 15 20.71 -7.35 -20.15
N SER A 16 20.69 -8.59 -19.68
CA SER A 16 19.50 -9.40 -19.42
C SER A 16 18.50 -8.67 -18.51
N LYS A 17 17.53 -7.95 -19.11
CA LYS A 17 16.35 -7.39 -18.43
C LYS A 17 15.65 -8.41 -17.52
N THR A 18 15.78 -9.69 -17.86
CA THR A 18 15.25 -10.83 -17.10
C THR A 18 15.91 -11.01 -15.73
N GLU A 19 17.21 -10.71 -15.58
CA GLU A 19 17.90 -10.83 -14.28
C GLU A 19 17.58 -9.65 -13.36
N ASN A 20 17.38 -8.46 -13.94
CA ASN A 20 17.06 -7.24 -13.20
C ASN A 20 15.72 -7.35 -12.44
N LYS A 21 14.79 -8.18 -12.91
CA LYS A 21 13.47 -8.40 -12.28
C LYS A 21 13.51 -9.31 -11.05
N LYS A 22 14.59 -10.08 -10.85
CA LYS A 22 14.72 -11.06 -9.75
C LYS A 22 14.82 -10.40 -8.37
N TYR A 23 15.40 -9.21 -8.32
CA TYR A 23 15.67 -8.47 -7.08
C TYR A 23 14.64 -7.36 -6.80
N ILE A 24 13.50 -7.39 -7.49
CA ILE A 24 12.41 -6.44 -7.28
C ILE A 24 11.42 -7.06 -6.30
N PRO A 25 11.16 -6.44 -5.14
CA PRO A 25 10.12 -6.93 -4.23
C PRO A 25 8.74 -6.91 -4.87
N LYS A 26 7.95 -7.97 -4.63
CA LYS A 26 6.60 -8.15 -5.19
C LYS A 26 5.70 -6.91 -5.04
N PRO A 27 5.67 -6.20 -3.89
CA PRO A 27 4.79 -5.03 -3.75
C PRO A 27 5.08 -3.91 -4.75
N TYR A 28 6.34 -3.69 -5.14
CA TYR A 28 6.68 -2.70 -6.18
C TYR A 28 6.25 -3.18 -7.55
N LEU A 29 6.39 -4.48 -7.82
CA LEU A 29 5.99 -5.09 -9.07
C LEU A 29 4.46 -5.02 -9.26
N ASP A 30 3.70 -5.28 -8.20
CA ASP A 30 2.25 -5.18 -8.19
C ASP A 30 1.77 -3.73 -8.26
N ALA A 31 2.46 -2.80 -7.59
CA ALA A 31 2.18 -1.37 -7.70
C ALA A 31 2.39 -0.87 -9.15
N ALA A 32 3.48 -1.28 -9.80
CA ALA A 32 3.74 -0.92 -11.19
C ALA A 32 2.68 -1.48 -12.15
N ARG A 33 2.23 -2.73 -11.95
CA ARG A 33 1.11 -3.31 -12.69
C ARG A 33 -0.19 -2.55 -12.49
N GLY A 34 -0.48 -2.14 -11.26
CA GLY A 34 -1.67 -1.34 -10.93
C GLY A 34 -1.65 0.02 -11.63
N MET A 35 -0.50 0.69 -11.64
CA MET A 35 -0.32 1.96 -12.34
C MET A 35 -0.44 1.80 -13.86
N GLU A 36 0.15 0.76 -14.45
CA GLU A 36 0.01 0.47 -15.87
C GLU A 36 -1.46 0.19 -16.24
N LYS A 37 -2.20 -0.57 -15.42
CA LYS A 37 -3.64 -0.80 -15.62
C LYS A 37 -4.42 0.52 -15.67
N GLN A 38 -4.16 1.42 -14.73
CA GLN A 38 -4.83 2.73 -14.67
C GLN A 38 -4.51 3.58 -15.90
N PHE A 39 -3.25 3.58 -16.33
CA PHE A 39 -2.84 4.31 -17.52
C PHE A 39 -3.51 3.76 -18.79
N ILE A 40 -3.52 2.43 -18.97
CA ILE A 40 -4.18 1.80 -20.12
C ILE A 40 -5.69 2.09 -20.11
N LYS A 41 -6.32 2.05 -18.94
CA LYS A 41 -7.74 2.42 -18.80
C LYS A 41 -7.97 3.85 -19.28
N LEU A 42 -7.19 4.80 -18.77
CA LEU A 42 -7.27 6.20 -19.19
C LEU A 42 -7.07 6.36 -20.70
N MET A 43 -6.08 5.67 -21.27
CA MET A 43 -5.82 5.71 -22.72
C MET A 43 -7.02 5.20 -23.51
N ILE A 44 -7.64 4.09 -23.09
CA ILE A 44 -8.85 3.55 -23.74
C ILE A 44 -10.01 4.54 -23.64
N ASP A 45 -10.18 5.19 -22.47
CA ASP A 45 -11.23 6.17 -22.26
C ASP A 45 -11.05 7.41 -23.15
N GLU A 46 -9.82 7.92 -23.30
CA GLU A 46 -9.50 9.01 -24.23
C GLU A 46 -9.68 8.60 -25.70
N MET A 47 -9.33 7.36 -26.06
CA MET A 47 -9.61 6.82 -27.40
C MET A 47 -11.12 6.76 -27.69
N LYS A 48 -11.95 6.38 -26.71
CA LYS A 48 -13.42 6.39 -26.84
C LYS A 48 -13.97 7.81 -27.03
N LYS A 49 -13.45 8.79 -26.27
CA LYS A 49 -13.85 10.20 -26.42
C LYS A 49 -13.52 10.76 -27.80
N THR A 50 -12.35 10.43 -28.33
CA THR A 50 -11.87 10.94 -29.62
C THR A 50 -12.52 10.24 -30.83
N ALA A 51 -13.01 9.01 -30.66
CA ALA A 51 -13.66 8.24 -31.73
C ALA A 51 -15.09 8.71 -32.08
N GLY A 52 -15.59 9.79 -31.45
CA GLY A 52 -16.95 10.29 -31.72
C GLY A 52 -18.02 9.33 -31.20
N ALA A 53 -17.92 8.94 -29.92
CA ALA A 53 -18.85 8.00 -29.30
C ALA A 53 -20.30 8.49 -29.42
N GLU A 54 -21.16 7.69 -30.06
CA GLU A 54 -22.61 7.87 -30.02
C GLU A 54 -23.10 7.77 -28.58
N GLN A 55 -24.19 8.48 -28.26
CA GLN A 55 -24.84 8.39 -26.94
C GLN A 55 -25.32 6.96 -26.69
N THR A 56 -24.53 6.22 -25.92
CA THR A 56 -24.82 4.87 -25.46
C THR A 56 -25.73 4.91 -24.24
N SER A 57 -26.53 3.86 -24.05
CA SER A 57 -27.34 3.71 -22.84
C SER A 57 -26.43 3.38 -21.63
N THR A 58 -26.87 3.74 -20.42
CA THR A 58 -26.11 3.49 -19.18
C THR A 58 -25.71 2.02 -18.99
N GLY A 59 -26.55 1.08 -19.44
CA GLY A 59 -26.22 -0.35 -19.41
C GLY A 59 -25.13 -0.75 -20.41
N MET A 60 -25.10 -0.11 -21.58
CA MET A 60 -24.06 -0.31 -22.58
C MET A 60 -22.72 0.28 -22.10
N ASP A 61 -22.74 1.44 -21.45
CA ASP A 61 -21.55 2.04 -20.83
C ASP A 61 -20.93 1.10 -19.80
N TYR A 62 -21.75 0.55 -18.90
CA TYR A 62 -21.30 -0.41 -17.90
C TYR A 62 -20.67 -1.65 -18.53
N TYR A 63 -21.29 -2.21 -19.58
CA TYR A 63 -20.73 -3.36 -20.30
C TYR A 63 -19.36 -3.02 -20.93
N MET A 64 -19.26 -1.87 -21.58
CA MET A 64 -18.02 -1.41 -22.21
C MET A 64 -16.92 -1.17 -21.18
N ASP A 65 -17.26 -0.63 -20.02
CA ASP A 65 -16.30 -0.42 -18.93
C ASP A 65 -15.78 -1.74 -18.37
N LEU A 66 -16.65 -2.73 -18.19
CA LEU A 66 -16.24 -4.08 -17.77
C LEU A 66 -15.33 -4.74 -18.82
N GLN A 67 -15.68 -4.62 -20.11
CA GLN A 67 -14.86 -5.12 -21.20
C GLN A 67 -13.49 -4.44 -21.26
N ASN A 68 -13.46 -3.11 -21.10
CA ASN A 68 -12.24 -2.31 -21.06
C ASN A 68 -11.36 -2.70 -19.87
N GLU A 69 -11.97 -2.98 -18.72
CA GLU A 69 -11.25 -3.43 -17.53
C GLU A 69 -10.56 -4.78 -17.78
N GLU A 70 -11.27 -5.77 -18.30
CA GLU A 70 -10.68 -7.08 -18.60
C GLU A 70 -9.61 -6.99 -19.70
N ARG A 71 -9.83 -6.15 -20.71
CA ARG A 71 -8.83 -5.89 -21.75
C ARG A 71 -7.57 -5.25 -21.17
N SER A 72 -7.72 -4.24 -20.32
CA SER A 72 -6.58 -3.57 -19.66
C SER A 72 -5.76 -4.55 -18.82
N LYS A 73 -6.43 -5.44 -18.08
CA LYS A 73 -5.80 -6.49 -17.28
C LYS A 73 -5.05 -7.49 -18.14
N ALA A 74 -5.62 -7.91 -19.27
CA ALA A 74 -4.97 -8.81 -20.22
C ALA A 74 -3.71 -8.17 -20.83
N MET A 75 -3.73 -6.86 -21.12
CA MET A 75 -2.58 -6.14 -21.69
C MET A 75 -1.42 -6.01 -20.70
N VAL A 76 -1.71 -5.71 -19.42
CA VAL A 76 -0.72 -5.67 -18.33
C VAL A 76 -0.08 -7.05 -18.15
N ASN A 77 -0.88 -8.11 -18.10
CA ASN A 77 -0.36 -9.48 -17.88
C ASN A 77 0.55 -9.95 -19.02
N ARG A 78 0.29 -9.50 -20.25
CA ARG A 78 1.13 -9.80 -21.41
C ARG A 78 2.33 -8.87 -21.56
N ASN A 79 2.48 -7.87 -20.66
CA ASN A 79 3.52 -6.84 -20.70
C ASN A 79 3.64 -6.19 -22.10
N GLN A 80 2.52 -6.00 -22.80
CA GLN A 80 2.52 -5.57 -24.20
C GLN A 80 2.88 -4.09 -24.37
N VAL A 81 2.62 -3.27 -23.35
CA VAL A 81 2.84 -1.82 -23.41
C VAL A 81 4.25 -1.46 -22.94
N GLY A 82 4.89 -2.31 -22.13
CA GLY A 82 6.24 -2.08 -21.59
C GLY A 82 6.33 -0.90 -20.62
N LEU A 83 5.20 -0.28 -20.27
CA LEU A 83 5.12 0.84 -19.35
C LEU A 83 5.41 0.39 -17.91
N GLN A 84 5.12 -0.88 -17.59
CA GLN A 84 5.51 -1.48 -16.32
C GLN A 84 6.99 -1.27 -16.00
N ASP A 85 7.88 -1.48 -16.99
CA ASP A 85 9.33 -1.35 -16.79
C ASP A 85 9.73 0.11 -16.51
N LEU A 86 9.13 1.07 -17.24
CA LEU A 86 9.37 2.50 -17.01
C LEU A 86 8.88 2.97 -15.63
N ILE A 87 7.71 2.50 -15.20
CA ILE A 87 7.17 2.78 -13.87
C ILE A 87 8.09 2.17 -12.81
N LEU A 88 8.53 0.93 -13.01
CA LEU A 88 9.48 0.25 -12.14
C LEU A 88 10.80 1.01 -12.03
N ASP A 89 11.33 1.55 -13.12
CA ASP A 89 12.56 2.35 -13.09
C ASP A 89 12.39 3.64 -12.27
N ARG A 90 11.17 4.20 -12.25
CA ARG A 90 10.87 5.40 -11.46
C ARG A 90 10.68 5.11 -9.97
N ILE A 91 9.96 4.05 -9.61
CA ILE A 91 9.63 3.73 -8.21
C ILE A 91 10.73 2.87 -7.54
N TYR A 92 11.45 2.07 -8.33
CA TYR A 92 12.49 1.15 -7.90
C TYR A 92 13.63 1.07 -8.94
N PRO A 93 14.50 2.09 -8.97
CA PRO A 93 15.56 2.24 -9.98
C PRO A 93 16.58 1.09 -9.94
N GLU A 94 17.31 0.92 -11.04
CA GLU A 94 18.25 -0.20 -11.24
C GLU A 94 19.34 -0.30 -10.17
N ASN A 95 19.82 0.82 -9.64
CA ASN A 95 20.81 0.84 -8.56
C ASN A 95 20.34 0.12 -7.28
N LYS A 96 19.02 -0.01 -7.08
CA LYS A 96 18.42 -0.74 -5.95
C LYS A 96 18.15 -2.22 -6.26
N ARG A 97 18.24 -2.66 -7.53
CA ARG A 97 17.96 -4.04 -7.98
C ARG A 97 19.14 -4.96 -7.74
N ASN A 98 19.58 -5.06 -6.49
CA ASN A 98 20.73 -5.86 -6.10
C ASN A 98 20.36 -6.83 -4.95
N PRO A 99 21.09 -7.95 -4.81
CA PRO A 99 20.78 -8.96 -3.80
C PRO A 99 20.84 -8.40 -2.36
N TYR A 100 21.75 -7.46 -2.09
CA TYR A 100 21.91 -6.88 -0.75
C TYR A 100 20.68 -6.04 -0.35
N ALA A 101 20.20 -5.18 -1.24
CA ALA A 101 19.02 -4.36 -1.03
C ALA A 101 17.75 -5.20 -0.94
N TYR A 102 17.64 -6.25 -1.75
CA TYR A 102 16.53 -7.20 -1.67
C TYR A 102 16.51 -7.96 -0.33
N ASN A 103 17.66 -8.43 0.12
CA ASN A 103 17.78 -9.12 1.41
C ASN A 103 17.51 -8.18 2.59
N ALA A 104 17.97 -6.93 2.53
CA ALA A 104 17.67 -5.92 3.53
C ALA A 104 16.16 -5.63 3.61
N TYR A 105 15.48 -5.54 2.46
CA TYR A 105 14.02 -5.42 2.40
C TYR A 105 13.32 -6.59 3.08
N LEU A 106 13.72 -7.84 2.77
CA LEU A 106 13.13 -9.03 3.39
C LEU A 106 13.32 -9.07 4.91
N GLN A 107 14.51 -8.69 5.40
CA GLN A 107 14.77 -8.62 6.84
C GLN A 107 13.91 -7.55 7.53
N GLN A 108 13.69 -6.40 6.88
CA GLN A 108 12.82 -5.36 7.40
C GLN A 108 11.36 -5.80 7.46
N THR A 109 10.84 -6.44 6.41
CA THR A 109 9.45 -6.91 6.37
C THR A 109 9.19 -8.03 7.37
N ASN A 110 10.16 -8.93 7.56
CA ASN A 110 10.05 -10.02 8.53
C ASN A 110 10.06 -9.51 9.99
N GLN A 111 10.77 -8.41 10.27
CA GLN A 111 10.78 -7.80 11.61
C GLN A 111 9.50 -7.02 11.95
N MET A 112 8.72 -6.61 10.95
CA MET A 112 7.38 -6.01 11.19
C MET A 112 6.33 -7.04 11.59
N ASN A 113 6.52 -8.32 11.28
CA ASN A 113 5.74 -9.43 11.84
C ASN A 113 6.20 -9.71 13.27
N ARG A 114 6.06 -8.73 14.17
CA ARG A 114 6.34 -8.94 15.59
C ARG A 114 5.35 -9.96 16.18
N PRO A 115 5.79 -10.81 17.11
CA PRO A 115 4.91 -11.75 17.77
C PRO A 115 3.73 -10.99 18.40
N LYS A 116 2.54 -11.53 18.18
CA LYS A 116 1.29 -11.07 18.80
C LYS A 116 1.54 -10.98 20.30
N VAL A 117 1.56 -9.77 20.86
CA VAL A 117 1.60 -9.61 22.31
C VAL A 117 0.28 -10.15 22.82
N GLU A 118 0.29 -11.39 23.29
CA GLU A 118 -0.85 -11.95 24.00
C GLU A 118 -1.00 -11.13 25.27
N MET A 119 -2.10 -10.36 25.36
CA MET A 119 -2.50 -9.74 26.61
C MET A 119 -2.81 -10.88 27.57
N GLN A 120 -1.85 -11.22 28.43
CA GLN A 120 -2.15 -12.05 29.60
C GLN A 120 -3.17 -11.25 30.40
N ASN A 121 -4.40 -11.76 30.46
CA ASN A 121 -5.45 -11.21 31.31
C ASN A 121 -4.89 -11.15 32.72
N ALA A 122 -4.48 -9.96 33.16
CA ALA A 122 -4.17 -9.72 34.56
C ALA A 122 -5.47 -9.91 35.32
N HIS A 123 -5.70 -11.13 35.79
CA HIS A 123 -6.65 -11.40 36.85
C HIS A 123 -6.25 -10.46 37.98
N VAL A 124 -7.11 -9.47 38.24
CA VAL A 124 -7.03 -8.63 39.42
C VAL A 124 -7.18 -9.57 40.61
N THR A 125 -6.05 -10.00 41.17
CA THR A 125 -6.02 -10.71 42.43
C THR A 125 -6.55 -9.76 43.48
N LYS A 126 -7.60 -10.23 44.17
CA LYS A 126 -8.30 -9.68 45.32
C LYS A 126 -7.54 -8.56 46.06
N ARG A 127 -8.21 -7.42 46.26
CA ARG A 127 -7.80 -6.40 47.23
C ARG A 127 -7.64 -7.08 48.59
N ASP A 128 -6.43 -7.18 49.08
CA ASP A 128 -6.19 -7.45 50.49
C ASP A 128 -6.78 -6.28 51.29
N GLU A 129 -7.73 -6.63 52.15
CA GLU A 129 -8.41 -5.71 53.05
C GLU A 129 -7.37 -5.22 54.06
N VAL A 130 -6.91 -3.98 53.90
CA VAL A 130 -6.01 -3.36 54.86
C VAL A 130 -6.80 -3.09 56.14
N GLU A 131 -6.51 -3.85 57.21
CA GLU A 131 -7.04 -3.57 58.54
C GLU A 131 -6.63 -2.16 58.99
N LEU A 132 -7.61 -1.25 59.03
CA LEU A 132 -7.42 0.09 59.56
C LEU A 132 -7.19 0.00 61.07
N TYR A 133 -5.96 0.31 61.51
CA TYR A 133 -5.66 0.55 62.92
C TYR A 133 -6.51 1.72 63.43
N GLN A 134 -7.42 1.44 64.36
CA GLN A 134 -8.19 2.47 65.07
C GLN A 134 -7.26 3.26 66.00
N VAL A 135 -6.89 4.47 65.59
CA VAL A 135 -6.19 5.42 66.46
C VAL A 135 -7.19 6.04 67.44
N ASN A 136 -6.93 5.80 68.72
CA ASN A 136 -7.70 6.18 69.88
C ASN A 136 -7.89 7.71 69.98
N LYS A 137 -9.13 8.15 70.21
CA LYS A 137 -9.52 9.56 70.39
C LYS A 137 -8.90 10.15 71.66
N LYS A 138 -8.13 11.23 71.53
CA LYS A 138 -8.00 12.24 72.59
C LYS A 138 -8.09 13.66 72.01
N ASN A 139 -9.03 14.41 72.58
CA ASN A 139 -9.35 15.83 72.37
C ASN A 139 -8.13 16.74 72.34
N ILE A 140 -8.23 17.85 71.59
CA ILE A 140 -8.05 19.25 72.06
C ILE A 140 -8.18 20.22 70.87
N GLY A 141 -9.05 21.23 71.00
CA GLY A 141 -8.75 22.59 70.49
C GLY A 141 -9.38 23.06 69.18
N SER A 142 -10.59 23.61 69.29
CA SER A 142 -11.10 24.85 68.66
C SER A 142 -10.33 25.51 67.49
N ASN A 143 -11.01 25.73 66.35
CA ASN A 143 -11.48 27.05 65.88
C ASN A 143 -11.91 27.03 64.39
N GLY A 144 -12.99 27.76 64.09
CA GLY A 144 -13.11 28.45 62.79
C GLY A 144 -14.22 27.99 61.83
N LEU A 145 -15.46 28.31 62.19
CA LEU A 145 -16.59 28.72 61.33
C LEU A 145 -16.35 28.89 59.81
N GLY A 146 -17.24 28.28 59.02
CA GLY A 146 -17.40 28.51 57.58
C GLY A 146 -18.67 27.82 57.07
N GLN A 147 -19.81 28.32 57.54
CA GLN A 147 -21.17 27.92 57.23
C GLN A 147 -21.56 28.17 55.76
N GLU A 148 -22.42 27.28 55.24
CA GLU A 148 -23.54 27.57 54.32
C GLU A 148 -23.20 27.91 52.85
N ALA A 149 -23.98 27.54 51.82
CA ALA A 149 -25.17 26.69 51.69
C ALA A 149 -25.39 26.38 50.18
N HIS A 150 -26.07 25.26 49.94
CA HIS A 150 -27.05 24.94 48.90
C HIS A 150 -27.33 25.93 47.75
N ARG A 151 -27.37 25.40 46.52
CA ARG A 151 -28.55 25.23 45.62
C ARG A 151 -28.04 24.72 44.27
N GLU A 152 -28.49 23.55 43.80
CA GLU A 152 -29.63 23.37 42.87
C GLU A 152 -29.51 24.19 41.58
#